data_AF-A0A7S1CA99-F1
#
_entry.id   AF-A0A7S1CA99-F1
#
_cell.length_a   1.000
_cell.length_b   1.000
_cell.length_c   1.000
_cell.angle_alpha   90.00
_cell.angle_beta   90.00
_cell.angle_gamma   90.00
#
_symmetry.space_group_name_H-M   'P 1'
#
loop_
_entity.id
_entity.type
_entity.pdbx_description
1 polymer ?
#
loop_
_entity_poly.entity_id
_entity_poly.type
_entity_poly.pdbx_seq_one_letter_code
_entity_poly.pdbx_strand_id
1 'polypeptide(L)'
;DCGGGGACGACADGDTCSAASDCTSKSCSGGTCQAATCSDGIKNQDESARDCGGATSGCARCPVGEACGETADCTSTGECISSTCELREIPPSSPDAPTIGTVTISSVAVSWSQPSDIGTAPITDYNLEGRATDSASADRLVAAGRFPNAAAAQAWTRFNAAAPNEATSHTETGLPSEVTLEFRVTATNQWGSSAPSAASNQATTPRRLPDEPTNVAGVWGGANNVETSWDAPSGSGNNGAISDYTIQMAPAPGSSGWWTVLTTSDNSLSNDLVDLSLCGLEDPVLRVAANVPVHGRGAYSATSAAVARPATISLTVDDPPRVLERTSTRIHFAWEVSCVTSAGVAPNEGDIEYLVEASEGPDFSTWNLVYQGTALNAWYTVSAPPPVGAESGVQVRAR
;
A
#
# COMPACT_ATOMS: atom_id res chain seq x y z
N ASP A 1 45.64 65.80 -48.05
CA ASP A 1 46.66 64.90 -47.52
C ASP A 1 46.05 64.18 -46.33
N CYS A 2 46.21 62.87 -46.26
CA CYS A 2 45.70 62.01 -45.20
C CYS A 2 46.86 61.12 -44.73
N GLY A 3 46.80 60.64 -43.49
CA GLY A 3 47.89 59.85 -42.89
C GLY A 3 49.01 60.69 -42.26
N GLY A 4 49.99 60.00 -41.64
CA GLY A 4 51.18 60.62 -41.05
C GLY A 4 51.12 60.94 -39.54
N GLY A 5 49.96 60.74 -38.88
CA GLY A 5 49.78 60.99 -37.45
C GLY A 5 49.78 62.49 -37.07
N GLY A 6 48.85 62.91 -36.21
CA GLY A 6 48.71 64.31 -35.79
C GLY A 6 47.42 64.96 -36.30
N ALA A 7 47.50 66.17 -36.88
CA ALA A 7 46.33 66.95 -37.30
C ALA A 7 45.66 66.46 -38.60
N CYS A 8 46.30 65.54 -39.34
CA CYS A 8 45.72 64.93 -40.53
C CYS A 8 44.93 63.68 -40.15
N GLY A 9 43.71 63.54 -40.68
CA GLY A 9 42.87 62.36 -40.48
C GLY A 9 43.44 61.12 -41.20
N ALA A 10 42.94 59.94 -40.81
CA ALA A 10 43.27 58.70 -41.49
C ALA A 10 42.73 58.67 -42.93
N CYS A 11 43.44 58.00 -43.82
CA CYS A 11 43.10 57.80 -45.22
C CYS A 11 41.93 56.83 -45.40
N ALA A 12 41.16 57.01 -46.48
CA ALA A 12 40.06 56.12 -46.84
C ALA A 12 40.58 54.90 -47.62
N ASP A 13 39.72 53.91 -47.82
CA ASP A 13 40.07 52.70 -48.58
C ASP A 13 40.45 53.07 -50.03
N GLY A 14 41.57 52.53 -50.50
CA GLY A 14 42.15 52.81 -51.82
C GLY A 14 43.18 53.95 -51.88
N ASP A 15 43.29 54.78 -50.83
CA ASP A 15 44.30 55.86 -50.76
C ASP A 15 45.70 55.33 -50.44
N THR A 16 46.74 56.09 -50.79
CA THR A 16 48.14 55.71 -50.52
C THR A 16 48.48 55.78 -49.03
N CYS A 17 49.19 54.77 -48.53
CA CYS A 17 49.61 54.68 -47.13
C CYS A 17 51.08 54.22 -47.00
N SER A 18 51.74 54.63 -45.91
CA SER A 18 53.09 54.17 -45.56
C SER A 18 53.08 53.23 -44.34
N ALA A 19 52.09 53.36 -43.46
CA ALA A 19 51.87 52.51 -42.30
C ALA A 19 50.37 52.18 -42.14
N ALA A 20 50.08 51.08 -41.44
CA ALA A 20 48.72 50.68 -41.07
C ALA A 20 47.95 51.81 -40.35
N SER A 21 48.63 52.59 -39.49
CA SER A 21 48.05 53.73 -38.78
C SER A 21 47.60 54.88 -39.68
N ASP A 22 48.05 54.91 -40.93
CA ASP A 22 47.63 55.93 -41.89
C ASP A 22 46.22 55.66 -42.42
N CYS A 23 45.70 54.44 -42.28
CA CYS A 23 44.42 54.01 -42.84
C CYS A 23 43.31 53.96 -41.78
N THR A 24 42.09 54.33 -42.16
CA THR A 24 40.91 54.20 -41.29
C THR A 24 40.64 52.74 -40.93
N SER A 25 40.85 51.82 -41.88
CA SER A 25 40.77 50.37 -41.68
C SER A 25 41.91 49.77 -40.86
N LYS A 26 42.94 50.56 -40.53
CA LYS A 26 44.20 50.10 -39.93
C LYS A 26 44.93 49.03 -40.76
N SER A 27 44.60 48.90 -42.06
CA SER A 27 45.21 47.93 -42.97
C SER A 27 45.87 48.64 -44.14
N CYS A 28 47.21 48.59 -44.19
CA CYS A 28 48.00 49.13 -45.29
C CYS A 28 48.76 47.99 -45.98
N SER A 29 48.35 47.65 -47.21
CA SER A 29 48.98 46.59 -48.00
C SER A 29 49.23 47.06 -49.42
N GLY A 30 50.40 46.73 -49.97
CA GLY A 30 50.80 47.21 -51.30
C GLY A 30 50.94 48.73 -51.44
N GLY A 31 51.12 49.45 -50.32
CA GLY A 31 51.16 50.91 -50.29
C GLY A 31 49.80 51.61 -50.43
N THR A 32 48.70 50.85 -50.29
CA THR A 32 47.32 51.35 -50.35
C THR A 32 46.48 50.85 -49.18
N CYS A 33 45.59 51.71 -48.66
CA CYS A 33 44.65 51.36 -47.61
C CYS A 33 43.65 50.32 -48.12
N GLN A 34 43.58 49.17 -47.44
CA GLN A 34 42.64 48.10 -47.78
C GLN A 34 41.33 48.30 -47.04
N ALA A 35 40.22 47.88 -47.64
CA ALA A 35 38.96 47.78 -46.94
C ALA A 35 39.07 46.77 -45.79
N ALA A 36 38.50 47.13 -44.64
CA ALA A 36 38.47 46.26 -43.46
C ALA A 36 37.53 45.07 -43.69
N THR A 37 37.96 43.86 -43.32
CA THR A 37 37.13 42.64 -43.47
C THR A 37 37.24 41.74 -42.23
N CYS A 38 36.20 40.94 -41.96
CA CYS A 38 36.15 39.97 -40.86
C CYS A 38 37.05 38.72 -41.02
N SER A 39 38.16 38.85 -41.75
CA SER A 39 39.11 37.76 -42.02
C SER A 39 40.50 38.27 -42.43
N ASP A 40 40.77 39.57 -42.23
CA ASP A 40 42.03 40.21 -42.62
C ASP A 40 43.12 40.09 -41.55
N GLY A 41 42.78 39.54 -40.38
CA GLY A 41 43.71 39.42 -39.28
C GLY A 41 43.97 40.76 -38.60
N ILE A 42 43.04 41.70 -38.57
CA ILE A 42 43.27 42.99 -37.92
C ILE A 42 42.01 43.36 -37.15
N LYS A 43 42.13 43.62 -35.83
CA LYS A 43 41.02 44.16 -35.04
C LYS A 43 40.69 45.58 -35.51
N ASN A 44 39.76 45.71 -36.44
CA ASN A 44 39.33 46.95 -37.06
C ASN A 44 37.79 47.04 -37.12
N GLN A 45 37.27 48.08 -37.77
CA GLN A 45 35.85 48.47 -37.70
C GLN A 45 35.36 48.54 -36.23
N ASP A 46 34.32 47.78 -35.89
CA ASP A 46 33.74 47.60 -34.56
C ASP A 46 33.93 46.18 -34.01
N GLU A 47 34.90 45.42 -34.55
CA GLU A 47 35.22 44.09 -34.06
C GLU A 47 35.56 44.06 -32.57
N SER A 48 35.03 43.06 -31.86
CA SER A 48 35.28 42.87 -30.43
C SER A 48 36.53 42.03 -30.16
N ALA A 49 36.84 41.06 -31.03
CA ALA A 49 38.15 40.41 -31.14
C ALA A 49 38.58 40.36 -32.60
N ARG A 50 39.84 39.98 -32.87
CA ARG A 50 40.38 39.94 -34.24
C ARG A 50 39.46 39.09 -35.14
N ASP A 51 38.93 39.68 -36.21
CA ASP A 51 38.07 39.02 -37.20
C ASP A 51 36.69 38.54 -36.68
N CYS A 52 36.23 39.01 -35.51
CA CYS A 52 34.95 38.58 -34.94
C CYS A 52 34.26 39.61 -34.03
N GLY A 53 32.95 39.45 -33.87
CA GLY A 53 32.13 40.31 -33.03
C GLY A 53 31.95 41.71 -33.61
N GLY A 54 31.32 42.60 -32.84
CA GLY A 54 30.88 43.91 -33.29
C GLY A 54 29.41 43.91 -33.68
N ALA A 55 28.65 44.85 -33.11
CA ALA A 55 27.21 44.96 -33.31
C ALA A 55 26.81 45.35 -34.75
N THR A 56 27.72 46.00 -35.48
CA THR A 56 27.51 46.61 -36.81
C THR A 56 28.47 46.08 -37.89
N SER A 57 29.52 45.33 -37.51
CA SER A 57 30.55 44.77 -38.40
C SER A 57 30.00 43.71 -39.37
N GLY A 58 28.90 43.04 -39.01
CA GLY A 58 28.41 41.86 -39.72
C GLY A 58 29.33 40.64 -39.61
N CYS A 59 30.37 40.70 -38.76
CA CYS A 59 31.30 39.61 -38.54
C CYS A 59 30.65 38.44 -37.79
N ALA A 60 31.25 37.26 -37.95
CA ALA A 60 30.83 36.10 -37.17
C ALA A 60 31.01 36.37 -35.67
N ARG A 61 30.15 35.78 -34.84
CA ARG A 61 30.28 35.87 -33.40
C ARG A 61 31.55 35.17 -32.92
N CYS A 62 32.22 35.79 -31.95
CA CYS A 62 33.45 35.31 -31.35
C CYS A 62 33.22 33.98 -30.57
N PRO A 63 34.11 32.98 -30.77
CA PRO A 63 34.11 31.76 -29.97
C PRO A 63 34.51 32.03 -28.51
N VAL A 64 34.33 31.02 -27.66
CA VAL A 64 34.73 31.09 -26.25
C VAL A 64 36.25 31.33 -26.14
N GLY A 65 36.66 32.24 -25.25
CA GLY A 65 38.04 32.66 -25.00
C GLY A 65 38.44 33.95 -25.72
N GLU A 66 37.63 34.41 -26.67
CA GLU A 66 37.88 35.67 -27.41
C GLU A 66 37.31 36.90 -26.71
N ALA A 67 37.82 38.07 -27.04
CA ALA A 67 37.36 39.33 -26.46
C ALA A 67 35.94 39.71 -26.93
N CYS A 68 35.16 40.32 -26.04
CA CYS A 68 33.79 40.77 -26.32
C CYS A 68 33.53 42.15 -25.71
N GLY A 69 32.64 42.92 -26.33
CA GLY A 69 32.07 44.16 -25.77
C GLY A 69 30.68 43.92 -25.18
N GLU A 70 29.91 43.00 -25.76
CA GLU A 70 28.59 42.60 -25.28
C GLU A 70 28.29 41.12 -25.59
N THR A 71 27.27 40.55 -24.94
CA THR A 71 26.91 39.13 -25.15
C THR A 71 26.54 38.80 -26.59
N ALA A 72 26.07 39.77 -27.38
CA ALA A 72 25.76 39.57 -28.80
C ALA A 72 27.00 39.26 -29.65
N ASP A 73 28.20 39.62 -29.17
CA ASP A 73 29.48 39.31 -29.81
C ASP A 73 29.86 37.84 -29.67
N CYS A 74 29.32 37.14 -28.67
CA CYS A 74 29.70 35.76 -28.37
C CYS A 74 28.80 34.76 -29.08
N THR A 75 29.37 33.65 -29.53
CA THR A 75 28.59 32.50 -30.03
C THR A 75 27.48 32.10 -29.04
N SER A 76 26.39 31.49 -29.51
CA SER A 76 25.17 31.24 -28.70
C SER A 76 25.39 30.43 -27.41
N THR A 77 26.54 29.79 -27.26
CA THR A 77 26.95 29.03 -26.07
C THR A 77 27.71 29.86 -25.04
N GLY A 78 28.07 31.11 -25.36
CA GLY A 78 28.89 31.97 -24.50
C GLY A 78 28.22 33.29 -24.11
N GLU A 79 28.60 33.81 -22.95
CA GLU A 79 28.24 35.14 -22.45
C GLU A 79 29.48 36.03 -22.37
N CYS A 80 29.29 37.34 -22.52
CA CYS A 80 30.39 38.28 -22.38
C CYS A 80 30.63 38.60 -20.89
N ILE A 81 31.62 37.94 -20.29
CA ILE A 81 31.97 38.06 -18.88
C ILE A 81 33.38 38.66 -18.80
N SER A 82 33.54 39.76 -18.07
CA SER A 82 34.84 40.42 -17.92
C SER A 82 35.55 40.72 -19.26
N SER A 83 34.79 41.11 -20.29
CA SER A 83 35.27 41.38 -21.67
C SER A 83 35.82 40.15 -22.43
N THR A 84 35.50 38.94 -21.98
CA THR A 84 35.83 37.68 -22.66
C THR A 84 34.57 36.84 -22.87
N CYS A 85 34.44 36.19 -24.03
CA CYS A 85 33.38 35.23 -24.26
C CYS A 85 33.67 33.98 -23.44
N GLU A 86 32.89 33.75 -22.38
CA GLU A 86 33.02 32.56 -21.54
C GLU A 86 31.83 31.63 -21.75
N LEU A 87 32.01 30.33 -21.51
CA LEU A 87 30.89 29.39 -21.57
C LEU A 87 29.86 29.73 -20.50
N ARG A 88 28.59 29.66 -20.87
CA ARG A 88 27.50 29.81 -19.92
C ARG A 88 27.34 28.49 -19.14
N GLU A 89 28.05 28.36 -18.02
CA GLU A 89 28.01 27.17 -17.15
C GLU A 89 26.73 27.15 -16.32
N ILE A 90 25.68 26.48 -16.83
CA ILE A 90 24.37 26.47 -16.16
C ILE A 90 24.04 25.04 -15.75
N PRO A 91 24.09 24.75 -14.43
CA PRO A 91 23.48 23.56 -13.85
C PRO A 91 21.98 23.53 -14.11
N PRO A 92 21.34 22.36 -14.07
CA PRO A 92 19.90 22.27 -14.28
C PRO A 92 19.13 22.95 -13.14
N SER A 93 17.88 23.36 -13.42
CA SER A 93 16.94 23.75 -12.37
C SER A 93 16.54 22.53 -11.52
N SER A 94 15.93 22.77 -10.35
CA SER A 94 15.38 21.68 -9.55
C SER A 94 14.30 20.93 -10.35
N PRO A 95 14.27 19.59 -10.33
CA PRO A 95 13.12 18.84 -10.83
C PRO A 95 11.84 19.16 -10.04
N ASP A 96 10.70 18.77 -10.59
CA ASP A 96 9.44 18.74 -9.85
C ASP A 96 9.47 17.69 -8.73
N ALA A 97 8.55 17.81 -7.76
CA ALA A 97 8.44 16.85 -6.68
C ALA A 97 8.21 15.42 -7.23
N PRO A 98 8.96 14.40 -6.76
CA PRO A 98 8.76 13.05 -7.24
C PRO A 98 7.38 12.52 -6.85
N THR A 99 6.80 11.71 -7.73
CA THR A 99 5.49 11.10 -7.55
C THR A 99 5.62 9.69 -6.97
N ILE A 100 4.86 9.42 -5.90
CA ILE A 100 4.71 8.10 -5.32
C ILE A 100 3.76 7.27 -6.20
N GLY A 101 4.24 6.11 -6.65
CA GLY A 101 3.48 5.11 -7.39
C GLY A 101 2.91 4.03 -6.47
N THR A 102 2.97 2.78 -6.94
CA THR A 102 2.50 1.62 -6.16
C THR A 102 3.33 1.44 -4.88
N VAL A 103 2.62 1.34 -3.76
CA VAL A 103 3.17 0.97 -2.46
C VAL A 103 2.70 -0.44 -2.11
N THR A 104 3.64 -1.33 -1.80
CA THR A 104 3.35 -2.68 -1.29
C THR A 104 3.81 -2.78 0.17
N ILE A 105 3.55 -3.91 0.81
CA ILE A 105 4.03 -4.22 2.17
C ILE A 105 5.56 -4.11 2.33
N SER A 106 6.32 -4.16 1.23
CA SER A 106 7.78 -4.16 1.26
C SER A 106 8.44 -3.34 0.15
N SER A 107 7.69 -2.50 -0.56
CA SER A 107 8.24 -1.68 -1.64
C SER A 107 7.50 -0.37 -1.85
N VAL A 108 8.22 0.63 -2.34
CA VAL A 108 7.66 1.92 -2.78
C VAL A 108 8.21 2.24 -4.16
N ALA A 109 7.33 2.40 -5.15
CA ALA A 109 7.69 2.91 -6.46
C ALA A 109 7.68 4.45 -6.45
N VAL A 110 8.72 5.06 -7.01
CA VAL A 110 8.90 6.51 -7.11
C VAL A 110 9.29 6.88 -8.55
N SER A 111 8.72 7.95 -9.08
CA SER A 111 9.01 8.45 -10.44
C SER A 111 9.12 9.97 -10.47
N TRP A 112 9.89 10.51 -11.40
CA TRP A 112 10.07 11.95 -11.57
C TRP A 112 10.23 12.32 -13.05
N SER A 113 10.12 13.61 -13.33
CA SER A 113 10.36 14.20 -14.65
C SER A 113 11.72 14.90 -14.69
N GLN A 114 12.24 15.05 -15.90
CA GLN A 114 13.37 15.95 -16.13
C GLN A 114 12.99 17.40 -15.77
N PRO A 115 13.92 18.20 -15.22
CA PRO A 115 13.71 19.63 -15.03
C PRO A 115 13.24 20.33 -16.30
N SER A 116 12.40 21.36 -16.15
CA SER A 116 11.94 22.19 -17.27
C SER A 116 13.08 22.99 -17.92
N ASP A 117 14.13 23.31 -17.14
CA ASP A 117 15.38 23.88 -17.61
C ASP A 117 16.56 22.96 -17.23
N ILE A 118 17.18 22.30 -18.22
CA ILE A 118 18.35 21.44 -18.01
C ILE A 118 19.68 22.21 -18.02
N GLY A 119 19.62 23.53 -18.17
CA GLY A 119 20.79 24.37 -18.37
C GLY A 119 21.42 24.17 -19.74
N THR A 120 22.75 24.20 -19.78
CA THR A 120 23.53 24.22 -21.03
C THR A 120 24.21 22.90 -21.38
N ALA A 121 23.92 21.83 -20.62
CA ALA A 121 24.45 20.50 -20.83
C ALA A 121 23.40 19.42 -20.53
N PRO A 122 23.47 18.24 -21.16
CA PRO A 122 22.55 17.14 -20.89
C PRO A 122 22.67 16.65 -19.44
N ILE A 123 21.56 16.14 -18.89
CA ILE A 123 21.54 15.51 -17.57
C ILE A 123 22.34 14.20 -17.62
N THR A 124 23.19 13.99 -16.64
CA THR A 124 24.07 12.81 -16.51
C THR A 124 23.80 12.00 -15.24
N ASP A 125 23.09 12.57 -14.24
CA ASP A 125 22.68 11.86 -13.03
C ASP A 125 21.40 12.44 -12.44
N TYR A 126 20.52 11.55 -11.98
CA TYR A 126 19.50 11.84 -10.98
C TYR A 126 19.90 11.17 -9.66
N ASN A 127 19.95 11.96 -8.59
CA ASN A 127 20.14 11.45 -7.24
C ASN A 127 18.79 11.46 -6.52
N LEU A 128 18.15 10.29 -6.41
CA LEU A 128 16.93 10.12 -5.63
C LEU A 128 17.33 9.97 -4.16
N GLU A 129 17.00 10.96 -3.36
CA GLU A 129 17.17 10.91 -1.92
C GLU A 129 15.86 10.54 -1.23
N GLY A 130 15.92 9.78 -0.14
CA GLY A 130 14.79 9.45 0.71
C GLY A 130 15.14 9.57 2.19
N ARG A 131 14.11 9.68 3.03
CA ARG A 131 14.24 9.65 4.49
C ARG A 131 12.99 9.13 5.18
N ALA A 132 13.14 8.58 6.37
CA ALA A 132 12.05 8.32 7.30
C ALA A 132 11.49 9.63 7.87
N THR A 133 10.17 9.74 7.94
CA THR A 133 9.50 10.96 8.42
C THR A 133 9.24 10.97 9.93
N ASP A 134 9.37 9.82 10.58
CA ASP A 134 9.14 9.64 12.01
C ASP A 134 10.16 8.65 12.62
N SER A 135 10.29 8.67 13.95
CA SER A 135 11.30 7.86 14.65
C SER A 135 10.99 6.36 14.61
N ALA A 136 9.72 5.95 14.58
CA ALA A 136 9.36 4.53 14.54
C ALA A 136 9.73 3.92 13.18
N SER A 137 9.48 4.65 12.09
CA SER A 137 9.92 4.31 10.74
C SER A 137 11.45 4.22 10.65
N ALA A 138 12.16 5.14 11.30
CA ALA A 138 13.61 5.13 11.36
C ALA A 138 14.16 3.89 12.10
N ASP A 139 13.61 3.58 13.27
CA ASP A 139 14.00 2.42 14.07
C ASP A 139 13.75 1.10 13.32
N ARG A 140 12.61 0.98 12.62
CA ARG A 140 12.29 -0.21 11.80
C ARG A 140 13.29 -0.40 10.66
N LEU A 141 13.71 0.67 10.00
CA LEU A 141 14.70 0.59 8.93
C LEU A 141 16.10 0.20 9.44
N VAL A 142 16.48 0.68 10.63
CA VAL A 142 17.75 0.30 11.28
C VAL A 142 17.71 -1.17 11.70
N ALA A 143 16.60 -1.63 12.29
CA ALA A 143 16.42 -3.03 12.65
C ALA A 143 16.48 -3.98 11.44
N ALA A 144 16.06 -3.52 10.27
CA ALA A 144 16.19 -4.23 9.01
C ALA A 144 17.59 -4.12 8.35
N GLY A 145 18.54 -3.43 9.00
CA GLY A 145 19.90 -3.25 8.50
C GLY A 145 20.01 -2.30 7.30
N ARG A 146 18.96 -1.51 7.01
CA ARG A 146 18.98 -0.57 5.87
C ARG A 146 19.83 0.67 6.15
N PHE A 147 19.91 1.09 7.40
CA PHE A 147 20.70 2.23 7.84
C PHE A 147 21.50 1.90 9.11
N PRO A 148 22.67 2.54 9.31
CA PRO A 148 23.52 2.28 10.47
C PRO A 148 22.93 2.79 11.79
N ASN A 149 22.05 3.79 11.75
CA ASN A 149 21.38 4.37 12.93
C ASN A 149 20.16 5.21 12.51
N ALA A 150 19.33 5.59 13.49
CA ALA A 150 18.08 6.32 13.25
C ALA A 150 18.31 7.71 12.65
N ALA A 151 19.40 8.39 13.04
CA ALA A 151 19.76 9.70 12.48
C ALA A 151 20.08 9.61 10.97
N ALA A 152 20.78 8.55 10.55
CA ALA A 152 21.04 8.28 9.14
C ALA A 152 19.74 7.94 8.38
N ALA A 153 18.81 7.21 9.00
CA ALA A 153 17.51 6.90 8.40
C ALA A 153 16.60 8.14 8.25
N GLN A 154 16.74 9.16 9.10
CA GLN A 154 15.99 10.43 9.02
C GLN A 154 16.72 11.52 8.22
N ALA A 155 17.97 11.28 7.82
CA ALA A 155 18.70 12.16 6.92
C ALA A 155 18.34 11.84 5.46
N TRP A 156 18.38 12.86 4.60
CA TRP A 156 18.31 12.64 3.16
C TRP A 156 19.50 11.81 2.72
N THR A 157 19.23 10.62 2.18
CA THR A 157 20.24 9.67 1.72
C THR A 157 19.84 9.11 0.36
N ARG A 158 20.80 8.72 -0.47
CA ARG A 158 20.54 8.19 -1.82
C ARG A 158 19.90 6.81 -1.77
N PHE A 159 18.83 6.60 -2.55
CA PHE A 159 18.07 5.33 -2.65
C PHE A 159 18.29 4.61 -3.98
N ASN A 160 18.60 5.34 -5.05
CA ASN A 160 18.87 4.77 -6.37
C ASN A 160 20.37 4.43 -6.56
N ALA A 161 20.69 3.76 -7.67
CA ALA A 161 22.07 3.42 -8.03
C ALA A 161 22.98 4.66 -8.02
N ALA A 162 24.25 4.47 -7.65
CA ALA A 162 25.27 5.53 -7.63
C ALA A 162 25.46 6.17 -9.02
N ALA A 163 25.94 7.41 -9.05
CA ALA A 163 26.16 8.15 -10.29
C ALA A 163 27.18 7.45 -11.20
N PRO A 164 27.04 7.56 -12.53
CA PRO A 164 25.95 8.24 -13.26
C PRO A 164 24.68 7.38 -13.36
N ASN A 165 23.51 8.00 -13.24
CA ASN A 165 22.22 7.34 -13.36
C ASN A 165 21.15 8.27 -13.97
N GLU A 166 20.80 8.05 -15.24
CA GLU A 166 19.80 8.84 -15.96
C GLU A 166 18.36 8.31 -15.84
N ALA A 167 18.13 7.26 -15.02
CA ALA A 167 16.80 6.72 -14.82
C ALA A 167 15.86 7.77 -14.20
N THR A 168 14.59 7.76 -14.62
CA THR A 168 13.53 8.67 -14.11
C THR A 168 12.53 7.97 -13.20
N SER A 169 12.86 6.77 -12.76
CA SER A 169 12.08 6.01 -11.78
C SER A 169 12.96 5.06 -10.98
N HIS A 170 12.50 4.72 -9.79
CA HIS A 170 13.13 3.77 -8.89
C HIS A 170 12.04 3.02 -8.11
N THR A 171 12.22 1.72 -7.92
CA THR A 171 11.39 0.97 -6.98
C THR A 171 12.25 0.54 -5.81
N GLU A 172 12.01 1.16 -4.67
CA GLU A 172 12.66 0.75 -3.44
C GLU A 172 12.02 -0.55 -2.94
N THR A 173 12.83 -1.56 -2.62
CA THR A 173 12.36 -2.90 -2.26
C THR A 173 13.01 -3.38 -0.97
N GLY A 174 12.46 -4.41 -0.34
CA GLY A 174 12.96 -4.92 0.95
C GLY A 174 12.70 -3.95 2.11
N LEU A 175 11.71 -3.07 1.97
CA LEU A 175 11.30 -2.17 3.05
C LEU A 175 10.57 -2.96 4.15
N PRO A 176 10.72 -2.59 5.43
CA PRO A 176 9.86 -3.09 6.50
C PRO A 176 8.42 -2.59 6.32
N SER A 177 7.47 -3.33 6.90
CA SER A 177 6.08 -2.85 7.01
C SER A 177 5.97 -1.67 7.98
N GLU A 178 4.95 -0.83 7.80
CA GLU A 178 4.67 0.33 8.66
C GLU A 178 5.84 1.33 8.73
N VAL A 179 6.53 1.52 7.61
CA VAL A 179 7.58 2.53 7.46
C VAL A 179 7.04 3.63 6.55
N THR A 180 7.11 4.86 7.03
CA THR A 180 6.76 6.06 6.28
C THR A 180 8.02 6.75 5.77
N LEU A 181 8.10 6.91 4.45
CA LEU A 181 9.19 7.56 3.74
C LEU A 181 8.68 8.79 2.98
N GLU A 182 9.56 9.74 2.74
CA GLU A 182 9.40 10.75 1.70
C GLU A 182 10.68 10.85 0.87
N PHE A 183 10.53 11.32 -0.37
CA PHE A 183 11.60 11.34 -1.36
C PHE A 183 11.77 12.73 -1.98
N ARG A 184 12.98 13.05 -2.44
CA ARG A 184 13.27 14.23 -3.27
C ARG A 184 14.34 13.86 -4.29
N VAL A 185 14.46 14.63 -5.35
CA VAL A 185 15.43 14.34 -6.42
C VAL A 185 16.26 15.58 -6.76
N THR A 186 17.55 15.38 -7.03
CA THR A 186 18.41 16.38 -7.70
C THR A 186 18.79 15.86 -9.08
N ALA A 187 18.96 16.78 -10.03
CA ALA A 187 19.48 16.49 -11.36
C ALA A 187 20.89 17.08 -11.48
N THR A 188 21.78 16.41 -12.21
CA THR A 188 23.17 16.85 -12.40
C THR A 188 23.50 16.85 -13.89
N ASN A 189 24.17 17.90 -14.35
CA ASN A 189 24.84 17.93 -15.64
C ASN A 189 26.36 18.17 -15.42
N GLN A 190 27.14 18.33 -16.50
CA GLN A 190 28.60 18.52 -16.38
C GLN A 190 29.01 19.79 -15.61
N TRP A 191 28.10 20.77 -15.45
CA TRP A 191 28.35 22.05 -14.78
C TRP A 191 27.95 22.03 -13.30
N GLY A 192 27.17 21.03 -12.88
CA GLY A 192 26.83 20.84 -11.48
C GLY A 192 25.45 20.24 -11.25
N SER A 193 25.09 20.15 -9.98
CA SER A 193 23.80 19.65 -9.53
C SER A 193 22.82 20.79 -9.28
N SER A 194 21.54 20.53 -9.56
CA SER A 194 20.44 21.41 -9.18
C SER A 194 20.29 21.51 -7.65
N ALA A 195 19.51 22.50 -7.21
CA ALA A 195 18.87 22.40 -5.89
C ALA A 195 17.97 21.15 -5.83
N PRO A 196 17.75 20.54 -4.64
CA PRO A 196 16.79 19.46 -4.49
C PRO A 196 15.37 19.91 -4.84
N SER A 197 14.58 18.99 -5.41
CA SER A 197 13.14 19.18 -5.58
C SER A 197 12.45 19.39 -4.22
N ALA A 198 11.20 19.84 -4.25
CA ALA A 198 10.30 19.64 -3.12
C ALA A 198 10.18 18.13 -2.81
N ALA A 199 9.88 17.81 -1.55
CA ALA A 199 9.64 16.43 -1.14
C ALA A 199 8.35 15.89 -1.78
N SER A 200 8.32 14.60 -2.06
CA SER A 200 7.11 13.87 -2.43
C SER A 200 6.07 13.90 -1.32
N ASN A 201 4.86 13.46 -1.63
CA ASN A 201 3.95 12.97 -0.60
C ASN A 201 4.61 11.81 0.18
N GLN A 202 4.19 11.63 1.43
CA GLN A 202 4.65 10.50 2.24
C GLN A 202 4.10 9.18 1.70
N ALA A 203 4.93 8.14 1.75
CA ALA A 203 4.59 6.77 1.40
C ALA A 203 4.75 5.87 2.62
N THR A 204 3.65 5.31 3.12
CA THR A 204 3.66 4.38 4.26
C THR A 204 3.45 2.96 3.77
N THR A 205 4.42 2.08 3.99
CA THR A 205 4.24 0.64 3.70
C THR A 205 3.12 0.07 4.58
N PRO A 206 2.15 -0.67 4.02
CA PRO A 206 1.08 -1.25 4.81
C PRO A 206 1.59 -2.18 5.91
N ARG A 207 0.75 -2.35 6.93
CA ARG A 207 0.95 -3.36 7.98
C ARG A 207 1.03 -4.76 7.37
N ARG A 208 1.99 -5.58 7.84
CA ARG A 208 2.02 -7.01 7.54
C ARG A 208 1.23 -7.80 8.60
N LEU A 209 0.07 -8.30 8.21
CA LEU A 209 -0.75 -9.23 9.00
C LEU A 209 -0.24 -10.67 8.84
N PRO A 210 -0.68 -11.62 9.69
CA PRO A 210 -0.43 -13.04 9.46
C PRO A 210 -0.94 -13.48 8.09
N ASP A 211 -0.18 -14.37 7.44
CA ASP A 211 -0.63 -15.05 6.23
C ASP A 211 -1.83 -15.96 6.59
N GLU A 212 -2.51 -16.50 5.59
CA GLU A 212 -3.65 -17.38 5.82
C GLU A 212 -3.20 -18.78 6.32
N PRO A 213 -3.89 -19.37 7.31
CA PRO A 213 -3.75 -20.78 7.62
C PRO A 213 -4.10 -21.65 6.41
N THR A 214 -3.54 -22.85 6.34
CA THR A 214 -3.80 -23.78 5.23
C THR A 214 -4.29 -25.13 5.73
N ASN A 215 -4.71 -26.01 4.82
CA ASN A 215 -5.14 -27.38 5.15
C ASN A 215 -6.20 -27.45 6.26
N VAL A 216 -7.14 -26.49 6.26
CA VAL A 216 -8.25 -26.47 7.20
C VAL A 216 -9.15 -27.68 6.97
N ALA A 217 -9.35 -28.47 8.01
CA ALA A 217 -10.17 -29.66 8.01
C ALA A 217 -11.03 -29.72 9.29
N GLY A 218 -12.17 -30.39 9.17
CA GLY A 218 -13.02 -30.73 10.29
C GLY A 218 -13.45 -32.19 10.21
N VAL A 219 -13.61 -32.83 11.35
CA VAL A 219 -14.17 -34.18 11.48
C VAL A 219 -15.18 -34.15 12.62
N TRP A 220 -16.36 -34.73 12.42
CA TRP A 220 -17.35 -34.86 13.48
C TRP A 220 -16.83 -35.84 14.55
N GLY A 221 -16.62 -35.34 15.77
CA GLY A 221 -16.34 -36.15 16.96
C GLY A 221 -17.62 -36.55 17.72
N GLY A 222 -18.74 -35.88 17.43
CA GLY A 222 -20.04 -36.12 18.06
C GLY A 222 -21.19 -35.44 17.32
N ALA A 223 -22.33 -35.23 18.00
CA ALA A 223 -23.52 -34.64 17.36
C ALA A 223 -23.51 -33.11 17.31
N ASN A 224 -22.84 -32.51 18.28
CA ASN A 224 -22.66 -31.07 18.50
C ASN A 224 -21.17 -30.71 18.54
N ASN A 225 -20.36 -31.55 17.91
CA ASN A 225 -18.92 -31.52 18.10
C ASN A 225 -18.17 -31.79 16.80
N VAL A 226 -17.33 -30.83 16.41
CA VAL A 226 -16.44 -30.92 15.26
C VAL A 226 -15.01 -30.68 15.73
N GLU A 227 -14.19 -31.72 15.65
CA GLU A 227 -12.75 -31.59 15.84
C GLU A 227 -12.17 -30.91 14.59
N THR A 228 -11.52 -29.76 14.79
CA THR A 228 -10.96 -28.95 13.72
C THR A 228 -9.45 -28.97 13.75
N SER A 229 -8.83 -28.92 12.58
CA SER A 229 -7.37 -28.86 12.42
C SER A 229 -6.98 -27.99 11.22
N TRP A 230 -5.78 -27.43 11.28
CA TRP A 230 -5.22 -26.60 10.21
C TRP A 230 -3.70 -26.56 10.32
N ASP A 231 -3.04 -26.14 9.25
CA ASP A 231 -1.62 -25.83 9.27
C ASP A 231 -1.39 -24.34 9.56
N ALA A 232 -0.32 -24.06 10.31
CA ALA A 232 0.08 -22.70 10.61
C ALA A 232 0.36 -21.90 9.33
N PRO A 233 0.05 -20.59 9.30
CA PRO A 233 0.49 -19.69 8.26
C PRO A 233 2.00 -19.75 7.99
N SER A 234 2.40 -19.59 6.74
CA SER A 234 3.82 -19.50 6.34
C SER A 234 4.56 -18.32 6.97
N GLY A 235 3.84 -17.30 7.42
CA GLY A 235 4.39 -16.15 8.11
C GLY A 235 3.40 -15.53 9.09
N SER A 236 3.85 -15.24 10.30
CA SER A 236 3.05 -14.61 11.36
C SER A 236 2.91 -13.09 11.21
N GLY A 237 3.25 -12.52 10.05
CA GLY A 237 3.44 -11.09 9.90
C GLY A 237 4.72 -10.60 10.59
N ASN A 238 4.82 -9.28 10.82
CA ASN A 238 6.01 -8.65 11.42
C ASN A 238 5.82 -8.31 12.91
N ASN A 239 4.79 -8.87 13.55
CA ASN A 239 4.24 -8.34 14.80
C ASN A 239 4.03 -9.36 15.91
N GLY A 240 4.90 -10.36 15.93
CA GLY A 240 4.95 -11.38 16.98
C GLY A 240 4.59 -12.76 16.47
N ALA A 241 4.70 -13.74 17.37
CA ALA A 241 4.20 -15.08 17.14
C ALA A 241 2.66 -15.05 17.11
N ILE A 242 2.08 -15.99 16.36
CA ILE A 242 0.64 -16.22 16.37
C ILE A 242 0.22 -16.51 17.81
N SER A 243 -0.78 -15.77 18.30
CA SER A 243 -1.31 -15.93 19.65
C SER A 243 -2.44 -16.94 19.70
N ASP A 244 -3.31 -16.87 18.69
CA ASP A 244 -4.55 -17.63 18.61
C ASP A 244 -5.11 -17.66 17.19
N TYR A 245 -6.21 -18.37 17.00
CA TYR A 245 -6.91 -18.53 15.74
C TYR A 245 -8.40 -18.23 15.89
N THR A 246 -8.98 -17.57 14.89
CA THR A 246 -10.44 -17.40 14.79
C THR A 246 -10.99 -18.37 13.75
N ILE A 247 -11.94 -19.19 14.17
CA ILE A 247 -12.63 -20.17 13.34
C ILE A 247 -14.02 -19.65 12.98
N GLN A 248 -14.32 -19.67 11.68
CA GLN A 248 -15.65 -19.40 11.16
C GLN A 248 -16.23 -20.63 10.48
N MET A 249 -17.55 -20.70 10.53
CA MET A 249 -18.31 -21.75 9.87
C MET A 249 -19.43 -21.14 9.03
N ALA A 250 -19.76 -21.83 7.95
CA ALA A 250 -20.97 -21.59 7.18
C ALA A 250 -21.76 -22.91 7.09
N PRO A 251 -23.09 -22.85 6.94
CA PRO A 251 -23.96 -24.01 7.12
C PRO A 251 -23.90 -24.99 5.96
N ALA A 252 -23.45 -24.53 4.79
CA ALA A 252 -23.28 -25.33 3.59
C ALA A 252 -22.24 -24.66 2.66
N PRO A 253 -21.64 -25.42 1.72
CA PRO A 253 -20.71 -24.86 0.74
C PRO A 253 -21.37 -23.76 -0.11
N GLY A 254 -20.66 -22.67 -0.34
CA GLY A 254 -21.14 -21.54 -1.15
C GLY A 254 -22.09 -20.58 -0.41
N SER A 255 -22.41 -20.82 0.86
CA SER A 255 -23.16 -19.87 1.67
C SER A 255 -22.34 -18.61 1.96
N SER A 256 -22.99 -17.44 1.93
CA SER A 256 -22.42 -16.17 2.38
C SER A 256 -22.61 -15.93 3.89
N GLY A 257 -23.41 -16.77 4.57
CA GLY A 257 -23.71 -16.66 6.00
C GLY A 257 -22.62 -17.29 6.86
N TRP A 258 -21.48 -16.62 6.97
CA TRP A 258 -20.40 -17.01 7.89
C TRP A 258 -20.64 -16.43 9.27
N TRP A 259 -20.52 -17.25 10.31
CA TRP A 259 -20.47 -16.78 11.69
C TRP A 259 -19.17 -17.25 12.36
N THR A 260 -18.75 -16.50 13.38
CA THR A 260 -17.63 -16.90 14.22
C THR A 260 -18.12 -17.92 15.23
N VAL A 261 -17.50 -19.10 15.20
CA VAL A 261 -17.79 -20.18 16.15
C VAL A 261 -16.90 -20.06 17.37
N LEU A 262 -15.60 -19.81 17.17
CA LEU A 262 -14.63 -19.77 18.24
C LEU A 262 -13.44 -18.87 17.89
N THR A 263 -12.87 -18.23 18.91
CA THR A 263 -11.48 -17.79 18.90
C THR A 263 -10.74 -18.61 19.94
N THR A 264 -9.66 -19.30 19.55
CA THR A 264 -8.87 -20.13 20.45
C THR A 264 -8.21 -19.26 21.53
N SER A 265 -7.85 -19.87 22.66
CA SER A 265 -7.11 -19.19 23.73
C SER A 265 -5.59 -19.29 23.58
N ASP A 266 -5.14 -20.07 22.61
CA ASP A 266 -3.74 -20.43 22.36
C ASP A 266 -3.49 -20.62 20.86
N ASN A 267 -2.22 -20.89 20.52
CA ASN A 267 -1.78 -21.09 19.14
C ASN A 267 -1.75 -22.57 18.72
N SER A 268 -2.54 -23.41 19.38
CA SER A 268 -2.72 -24.81 18.99
C SER A 268 -3.29 -24.89 17.57
N LEU A 269 -2.87 -25.91 16.82
CA LEU A 269 -3.25 -26.13 15.40
C LEU A 269 -4.49 -27.00 15.23
N SER A 270 -5.17 -27.27 16.34
CA SER A 270 -6.41 -28.00 16.39
C SER A 270 -7.25 -27.49 17.54
N ASN A 271 -8.56 -27.55 17.39
CA ASN A 271 -9.48 -27.24 18.47
C ASN A 271 -10.74 -28.09 18.36
N ASP A 272 -11.30 -28.43 19.52
CA ASP A 272 -12.53 -29.18 19.60
C ASP A 272 -13.73 -28.24 19.70
N LEU A 273 -14.43 -28.03 18.58
CA LEU A 273 -15.58 -27.12 18.53
C LEU A 273 -16.80 -27.85 19.09
N VAL A 274 -17.18 -27.51 20.31
CA VAL A 274 -18.44 -27.97 20.92
C VAL A 274 -19.46 -26.83 20.86
N ASP A 275 -20.38 -26.91 19.91
CA ASP A 275 -21.47 -25.94 19.73
C ASP A 275 -22.71 -26.65 19.17
N LEU A 276 -23.87 -26.14 19.51
CA LEU A 276 -25.17 -26.77 19.42
C LEU A 276 -25.90 -26.29 18.18
N SER A 277 -25.51 -25.09 17.72
CA SER A 277 -25.77 -24.62 16.36
C SER A 277 -25.29 -25.63 15.31
N LEU A 278 -24.36 -26.53 15.67
CA LEU A 278 -23.85 -27.59 14.80
C LEU A 278 -24.85 -28.74 14.59
N CYS A 279 -25.76 -29.02 15.53
CA CYS A 279 -26.67 -30.17 15.43
C CYS A 279 -27.64 -30.12 14.24
N GLY A 280 -27.83 -28.95 13.61
CA GLY A 280 -28.71 -28.80 12.44
C GLY A 280 -27.97 -28.82 11.09
N LEU A 281 -26.64 -28.80 11.09
CA LEU A 281 -25.86 -28.64 9.86
C LEU A 281 -25.63 -29.99 9.19
N GLU A 282 -25.83 -30.12 7.89
CA GLU A 282 -25.58 -31.40 7.18
C GLU A 282 -24.13 -31.47 6.66
N ASP A 283 -23.62 -30.39 6.08
CA ASP A 283 -22.31 -30.37 5.44
C ASP A 283 -21.66 -28.99 5.62
N PRO A 284 -21.36 -28.56 6.86
CA PRO A 284 -20.81 -27.23 7.07
C PRO A 284 -19.40 -27.13 6.47
N VAL A 285 -19.00 -25.89 6.18
CA VAL A 285 -17.64 -25.57 5.74
C VAL A 285 -16.98 -24.61 6.72
N LEU A 286 -15.67 -24.73 6.84
CA LEU A 286 -14.85 -24.00 7.80
C LEU A 286 -13.91 -23.05 7.08
N ARG A 287 -13.48 -22.01 7.80
CA ARG A 287 -12.28 -21.25 7.47
C ARG A 287 -11.65 -20.71 8.74
N VAL A 288 -10.33 -20.59 8.75
CA VAL A 288 -9.55 -20.20 9.92
C VAL A 288 -8.69 -19.00 9.58
N ALA A 289 -8.55 -18.05 10.50
CA ALA A 289 -7.61 -16.95 10.39
C ALA A 289 -6.70 -16.93 11.61
N ALA A 290 -5.42 -16.62 11.41
CA ALA A 290 -4.47 -16.46 12.51
C ALA A 290 -4.53 -15.03 13.09
N ASN A 291 -4.31 -14.92 14.40
CA ASN A 291 -4.29 -13.66 15.14
C ASN A 291 -2.93 -13.40 15.75
N VAL A 292 -2.58 -12.12 15.88
CA VAL A 292 -1.39 -11.67 16.63
C VAL A 292 -1.78 -10.64 17.71
N PRO A 293 -1.10 -10.64 18.88
CA PRO A 293 -1.55 -9.90 20.07
C PRO A 293 -1.78 -8.39 19.88
N VAL A 294 -0.95 -7.75 19.06
CA VAL A 294 -0.90 -6.28 18.99
C VAL A 294 -1.71 -5.74 17.81
N HIS A 295 -1.90 -6.55 16.77
CA HIS A 295 -2.24 -6.04 15.44
C HIS A 295 -3.35 -6.79 14.71
N GLY A 296 -3.96 -7.77 15.38
CA GLY A 296 -5.24 -8.35 15.00
C GLY A 296 -5.13 -9.53 14.04
N ARG A 297 -6.25 -9.78 13.36
CA ARG A 297 -6.50 -10.99 12.56
C ARG A 297 -5.98 -10.86 11.13
N GLY A 298 -5.33 -11.90 10.64
CA GLY A 298 -4.98 -12.07 9.22
C GLY A 298 -6.20 -12.34 8.33
N ALA A 299 -5.93 -12.69 7.08
CA ALA A 299 -6.97 -13.18 6.18
C ALA A 299 -7.48 -14.55 6.65
N TYR A 300 -8.74 -14.85 6.35
CA TYR A 300 -9.24 -16.22 6.47
C TYR A 300 -8.67 -17.07 5.37
N SER A 301 -8.36 -18.32 5.71
CA SER A 301 -8.00 -19.38 4.77
C SER A 301 -9.02 -19.52 3.64
N ALA A 302 -8.60 -20.20 2.58
CA ALA A 302 -9.53 -20.87 1.69
C ALA A 302 -10.54 -21.69 2.49
N THR A 303 -11.77 -21.76 1.97
CA THR A 303 -12.84 -22.58 2.54
C THR A 303 -12.44 -24.05 2.54
N SER A 304 -12.63 -24.74 3.66
CA SER A 304 -12.38 -26.18 3.78
C SER A 304 -13.27 -26.98 2.83
N ALA A 305 -12.94 -28.27 2.66
CA ALA A 305 -13.93 -29.22 2.18
C ALA A 305 -15.14 -29.26 3.14
N ALA A 306 -16.30 -29.66 2.61
CA ALA A 306 -17.49 -29.89 3.42
C ALA A 306 -17.20 -30.97 4.47
N VAL A 307 -17.55 -30.68 5.72
CA VAL A 307 -17.37 -31.59 6.85
C VAL A 307 -18.53 -32.58 6.86
N ALA A 308 -18.35 -33.68 6.12
CA ALA A 308 -19.38 -34.67 5.88
C ALA A 308 -19.97 -35.21 7.19
N ARG A 309 -21.27 -35.00 7.40
CA ARG A 309 -21.93 -35.46 8.63
C ARG A 309 -22.27 -36.94 8.56
N PRO A 310 -21.96 -37.73 9.61
CA PRO A 310 -22.35 -39.14 9.65
C PRO A 310 -23.87 -39.27 9.71
N ALA A 311 -24.42 -40.19 8.90
CA ALA A 311 -25.85 -40.33 8.59
C ALA A 311 -26.79 -40.77 9.76
N THR A 312 -26.31 -40.81 11.01
CA THR A 312 -27.01 -41.49 12.11
C THR A 312 -27.31 -40.59 13.32
N ILE A 313 -27.40 -39.28 13.13
CA ILE A 313 -27.61 -38.34 14.24
C ILE A 313 -29.04 -37.82 14.20
N SER A 314 -29.84 -38.19 15.20
CA SER A 314 -31.21 -37.70 15.40
C SER A 314 -31.27 -36.79 16.62
N LEU A 315 -31.99 -35.68 16.50
CA LEU A 315 -32.41 -34.90 17.65
C LEU A 315 -33.53 -35.69 18.35
N THR A 316 -33.40 -35.89 19.66
CA THR A 316 -34.49 -36.44 20.46
C THR A 316 -34.87 -35.45 21.54
N VAL A 317 -36.17 -35.26 21.73
CA VAL A 317 -36.74 -34.55 22.87
C VAL A 317 -37.38 -35.57 23.80
N ASP A 318 -37.40 -35.28 25.10
CA ASP A 318 -38.14 -36.10 26.06
C ASP A 318 -39.62 -36.16 25.69
N ASP A 319 -40.12 -37.35 25.33
CA ASP A 319 -41.54 -37.62 25.06
C ASP A 319 -42.02 -38.84 25.88
N PRO A 320 -42.89 -38.65 26.89
CA PRO A 320 -43.55 -37.40 27.27
C PRO A 320 -42.63 -36.44 28.06
N PRO A 321 -42.84 -35.11 27.97
CA PRO A 321 -42.14 -34.11 28.78
C PRO A 321 -42.25 -34.41 30.28
N ARG A 322 -41.20 -34.09 31.03
CA ARG A 322 -41.17 -34.23 32.48
C ARG A 322 -42.14 -33.24 33.14
N VAL A 323 -43.08 -33.76 33.93
CA VAL A 323 -43.97 -32.92 34.75
C VAL A 323 -43.20 -32.34 35.94
N LEU A 324 -43.14 -31.02 36.03
CA LEU A 324 -42.54 -30.29 37.15
C LEU A 324 -43.54 -30.06 38.30
N GLU A 325 -44.76 -29.68 37.95
CA GLU A 325 -45.82 -29.37 38.91
C GLU A 325 -47.19 -29.72 38.32
N ARG A 326 -48.10 -30.24 39.16
CA ARG A 326 -49.49 -30.51 38.77
C ARG A 326 -50.45 -30.03 39.85
N THR A 327 -51.38 -29.17 39.46
CA THR A 327 -52.51 -28.74 40.28
C THR A 327 -53.82 -29.31 39.72
N SER A 328 -54.95 -29.00 40.35
CA SER A 328 -56.27 -29.40 39.85
C SER A 328 -56.65 -28.72 38.53
N THR A 329 -55.93 -27.68 38.10
CA THR A 329 -56.27 -26.89 36.91
C THR A 329 -55.09 -26.61 35.98
N ARG A 330 -53.84 -26.87 36.39
CA ARG A 330 -52.65 -26.60 35.58
C ARG A 330 -51.60 -27.71 35.69
N ILE A 331 -50.86 -27.90 34.60
CA ILE A 331 -49.70 -28.78 34.51
C ILE A 331 -48.52 -27.94 34.01
N HIS A 332 -47.42 -27.95 34.74
CA HIS A 332 -46.13 -27.41 34.32
C HIS A 332 -45.25 -28.56 33.89
N PHE A 333 -44.72 -28.50 32.68
CA PHE A 333 -43.83 -29.52 32.15
C PHE A 333 -42.58 -28.87 31.57
N ALA A 334 -41.49 -29.63 31.59
CA ALA A 334 -40.22 -29.29 31.00
C ALA A 334 -39.69 -30.48 30.20
N TRP A 335 -38.88 -30.21 29.19
CA TRP A 335 -38.26 -31.23 28.34
C TRP A 335 -36.78 -30.91 28.17
N GLU A 336 -35.96 -31.94 28.01
CA GLU A 336 -34.57 -31.79 27.59
C GLU A 336 -34.44 -32.17 26.12
N VAL A 337 -33.57 -31.46 25.41
CA VAL A 337 -33.15 -31.85 24.06
C VAL A 337 -31.84 -32.57 24.20
N SER A 338 -31.71 -33.72 23.56
CA SER A 338 -30.43 -34.41 23.41
C SER A 338 -30.10 -34.55 21.93
N CYS A 339 -28.89 -34.14 21.53
CA CYS A 339 -28.35 -34.52 20.23
C CYS A 339 -27.75 -35.92 20.41
N VAL A 340 -28.51 -36.97 20.09
CA VAL A 340 -28.07 -38.34 20.37
C VAL A 340 -27.21 -38.83 19.21
N THR A 341 -25.90 -38.84 19.39
CA THR A 341 -25.10 -39.94 18.82
C THR A 341 -25.20 -41.14 19.75
N SER A 342 -24.76 -42.30 19.31
CA SER A 342 -24.57 -43.48 20.16
C SER A 342 -23.66 -43.28 21.40
N ALA A 343 -23.26 -42.05 21.74
CA ALA A 343 -22.41 -41.68 22.89
C ALA A 343 -22.94 -40.54 23.79
N GLY A 344 -24.16 -40.01 23.57
CA GLY A 344 -24.93 -39.24 24.56
C GLY A 344 -24.30 -38.01 25.24
N VAL A 345 -24.48 -36.81 24.67
CA VAL A 345 -24.39 -35.49 25.36
C VAL A 345 -25.40 -34.50 24.72
N ALA A 346 -26.03 -33.64 25.53
CA ALA A 346 -27.16 -32.77 25.19
C ALA A 346 -26.80 -31.29 24.82
N PRO A 347 -27.62 -30.61 23.98
CA PRO A 347 -27.51 -29.18 23.66
C PRO A 347 -28.17 -28.17 24.63
N ASN A 348 -27.61 -26.97 24.70
CA ASN A 348 -28.20 -25.67 25.12
C ASN A 348 -29.22 -25.10 24.08
N GLU A 349 -30.01 -24.13 24.56
CA GLU A 349 -31.48 -24.15 24.40
C GLU A 349 -32.06 -23.08 23.44
N GLY A 350 -31.24 -22.21 22.85
CA GLY A 350 -31.69 -20.90 22.34
C GLY A 350 -32.35 -20.83 20.96
N ASP A 351 -32.08 -21.76 20.03
CA ASP A 351 -32.44 -21.65 18.60
C ASP A 351 -33.40 -22.76 18.10
N ILE A 352 -33.96 -23.55 19.02
CA ILE A 352 -34.87 -24.66 18.69
C ILE A 352 -36.30 -24.24 19.03
N GLU A 353 -37.20 -24.31 18.05
CA GLU A 353 -38.64 -24.10 18.26
C GLU A 353 -39.30 -25.43 18.66
N TYR A 354 -39.91 -25.44 19.84
CA TYR A 354 -40.59 -26.61 20.40
C TYR A 354 -42.08 -26.53 20.13
N LEU A 355 -42.67 -27.64 19.67
CA LEU A 355 -44.11 -27.77 19.54
C LEU A 355 -44.60 -28.80 20.56
N VAL A 356 -45.39 -28.35 21.53
CA VAL A 356 -45.98 -29.24 22.54
C VAL A 356 -47.46 -29.39 22.29
N GLU A 357 -47.93 -30.62 22.30
CA GLU A 357 -49.34 -30.96 22.17
C GLU A 357 -49.87 -31.65 23.42
N ALA A 358 -51.12 -31.38 23.79
CA ALA A 358 -51.80 -32.06 24.88
C ALA A 358 -53.12 -32.69 24.43
N SER A 359 -53.47 -33.81 25.06
CA SER A 359 -54.73 -34.51 24.87
C SER A 359 -55.43 -34.74 26.21
N GLU A 360 -56.72 -34.43 26.27
CA GLU A 360 -57.60 -34.65 27.42
C GLU A 360 -58.67 -35.69 27.08
N GLY A 361 -59.04 -36.51 28.05
CA GLY A 361 -60.13 -37.49 27.92
C GLY A 361 -59.68 -38.94 28.10
N PRO A 362 -60.62 -39.89 28.15
CA PRO A 362 -60.32 -41.29 28.46
C PRO A 362 -59.51 -42.00 27.36
N ASP A 363 -59.60 -41.55 26.10
CA ASP A 363 -59.03 -42.24 24.93
C ASP A 363 -57.88 -41.48 24.25
N PHE A 364 -57.54 -40.27 24.70
CA PHE A 364 -56.46 -39.41 24.17
C PHE A 364 -56.37 -39.31 22.64
N SER A 365 -57.53 -39.29 21.96
CA SER A 365 -57.61 -39.40 20.49
C SER A 365 -57.45 -38.06 19.76
N THR A 366 -57.60 -36.93 20.46
CA THR A 366 -57.47 -35.58 19.91
C THR A 366 -56.34 -34.82 20.60
N TRP A 367 -55.35 -34.39 19.81
CA TRP A 367 -54.19 -33.64 20.26
C TRP A 367 -54.30 -32.19 19.82
N ASN A 368 -54.07 -31.25 20.73
CA ASN A 368 -54.09 -29.82 20.45
C ASN A 368 -52.71 -29.22 20.71
N LEU A 369 -52.25 -28.31 19.85
CA LEU A 369 -51.04 -27.54 20.08
C LEU A 369 -51.25 -26.60 21.28
N VAL A 370 -50.43 -26.76 22.32
CA VAL A 370 -50.52 -26.00 23.58
C VAL A 370 -49.34 -25.07 23.81
N TYR A 371 -48.22 -25.31 23.13
CA TYR A 371 -47.05 -24.44 23.18
C TYR A 371 -46.31 -24.46 21.84
N GLN A 372 -45.85 -23.28 21.44
CA GLN A 372 -44.93 -23.07 20.32
C GLN A 372 -43.96 -21.95 20.70
N GLY A 373 -42.66 -22.26 20.80
CA GLY A 373 -41.65 -21.29 21.22
C GLY A 373 -40.33 -21.95 21.59
N THR A 374 -39.39 -21.18 22.13
CA THR A 374 -38.00 -21.63 22.39
C THR A 374 -37.69 -21.94 23.86
N ALA A 375 -38.66 -21.84 24.77
CA ALA A 375 -38.43 -22.18 26.17
C ALA A 375 -38.53 -23.70 26.38
N LEU A 376 -37.66 -24.30 27.19
CA LEU A 376 -37.70 -25.72 27.58
C LEU A 376 -38.78 -26.09 28.60
N ASN A 377 -39.71 -25.18 28.87
CA ASN A 377 -40.83 -25.43 29.75
C ASN A 377 -42.06 -24.67 29.28
N ALA A 378 -43.23 -25.21 29.63
CA ALA A 378 -44.49 -24.54 29.39
C ALA A 378 -45.57 -24.98 30.38
N TRP A 379 -46.58 -24.11 30.49
CA TRP A 379 -47.77 -24.36 31.29
C TRP A 379 -48.94 -24.74 30.40
N TYR A 380 -49.68 -25.77 30.79
CA TYR A 380 -50.96 -26.12 30.21
C TYR A 380 -52.07 -25.99 31.26
N THR A 381 -53.21 -25.43 30.87
CA THR A 381 -54.40 -25.31 31.72
C THR A 381 -55.42 -26.35 31.26
N VAL A 382 -55.87 -27.20 32.19
CA VAL A 382 -56.84 -28.26 31.92
C VAL A 382 -58.23 -27.65 31.72
N SER A 383 -58.90 -28.05 30.64
CA SER A 383 -60.14 -27.43 30.18
C SER A 383 -61.33 -27.69 31.11
N ALA A 384 -61.31 -28.81 31.85
CA ALA A 384 -62.26 -29.09 32.93
C ALA A 384 -61.62 -29.98 34.03
N PRO A 385 -61.84 -29.70 35.32
CA PRO A 385 -61.38 -30.58 36.39
C PRO A 385 -62.08 -31.95 36.32
N PRO A 386 -61.39 -33.06 36.62
CA PRO A 386 -62.01 -34.39 36.66
C PRO A 386 -63.28 -34.38 37.51
N PRO A 387 -64.35 -35.08 37.08
CA PRO A 387 -65.41 -35.45 37.99
C PRO A 387 -64.83 -36.19 39.20
N VAL A 388 -65.35 -35.91 40.40
CA VAL A 388 -64.89 -36.53 41.65
C VAL A 388 -64.99 -38.06 41.51
N GLY A 389 -63.83 -38.74 41.50
CA GLY A 389 -63.74 -40.20 41.40
C GLY A 389 -63.40 -40.76 40.01
N ALA A 390 -63.18 -39.93 38.99
CA ALA A 390 -62.68 -40.36 37.69
C ALA A 390 -61.19 -40.03 37.51
N GLU A 391 -60.39 -40.98 37.03
CA GLU A 391 -59.04 -40.69 36.52
C GLU A 391 -59.17 -39.97 35.16
N SER A 392 -59.38 -38.66 35.15
CA SER A 392 -59.17 -37.89 33.93
C SER A 392 -57.66 -37.71 33.74
N GLY A 393 -57.07 -38.48 32.84
CA GLY A 393 -55.68 -38.26 32.45
C GLY A 393 -55.55 -37.06 31.52
N VAL A 394 -54.35 -36.49 31.49
CA VAL A 394 -53.89 -35.57 30.44
C VAL A 394 -52.60 -36.19 29.92
N GLN A 395 -52.48 -36.37 28.61
CA GLN A 395 -51.23 -36.75 27.97
C GLN A 395 -50.62 -35.54 27.28
N VAL A 396 -49.29 -35.42 27.36
CA VAL A 396 -48.51 -34.34 26.76
C VAL A 396 -47.40 -34.97 25.95
N ARG A 397 -47.14 -34.46 24.75
CA ARG A 397 -46.02 -34.85 23.90
C ARG A 397 -45.29 -33.63 23.34
N ALA A 398 -43.98 -33.73 23.19
CA ALA A 398 -43.15 -32.69 22.58
C ALA A 398 -42.47 -33.22 21.31
N ARG A 399 -42.22 -32.34 20.35
CA ARG A 399 -41.43 -32.62 19.14
C ARG A 399 -40.54 -31.45 18.78
#